data_AF-A0A8J3RXM2-F1
#
_entry.id   AF-A0A8J3RXM2-F1
#
_cell.length_a   1.000
_cell.length_b   1.000
_cell.length_c   1.000
_cell.angle_alpha   90.00
_cell.angle_beta   90.00
_cell.angle_gamma   90.00
#
_symmetry.space_group_name_H-M   'P 1'
#
loop_
_entity.id
_entity.type
_entity.pdbx_description
1 polymer ?
#
loop_
_entity_poly.entity_id
_entity_poly.type
_entity_poly.pdbx_seq_one_letter_code
_entity_poly.pdbx_strand_id
1 'polypeptide(L)'
;MSEEIRRPAAAGDVEALAGTLARRGLPAGGFWGAEERPGTEFLLARDDALRIGLARALLRYGDAGEHVATLMEIVTRGLPFTAMPEVAEFLLERVEGETTCAASGLLVRLADHLLEVGRGLSPHLVAVIRRTSMTGWWTGDRLRELAASPGHPPVNPGEVWADRVLADLPGLGGRWGGLLVHASTARAARPGAAWERRAETLLEEIGREEARRRVTNWIGLAGRPRPLPLRGGHPEDFDSYNAVTLRGLIWMLAFSPPHPDTARLLGELVETALREIPGAGPRSPLIAGAAAYALSRMDGEAALSQLVRLRGRVTHTRTLKTLGAALDARAGTLTGGSAGDAGGLEVGVEVADLETATLDLADQDAEVP
;
A
#
# COMPACT_ATOMS: atom_id res chain seq x y z
N MET A 1 16.41 -33.68 8.40
CA MET A 1 15.42 -33.49 9.49
C MET A 1 15.87 -34.26 10.73
N SER A 2 15.90 -33.62 11.92
CA SER A 2 16.46 -34.23 13.14
C SER A 2 15.49 -35.20 13.82
N GLU A 3 16.02 -36.18 14.54
CA GLU A 3 15.26 -37.14 15.37
C GLU A 3 14.37 -36.44 16.42
N GLU A 4 14.77 -35.26 16.87
CA GLU A 4 14.02 -34.43 17.83
C GLU A 4 12.67 -33.94 17.27
N ILE A 5 12.50 -33.89 15.95
CA ILE A 5 11.22 -33.56 15.30
C ILE A 5 10.46 -34.85 14.94
N ARG A 6 11.17 -35.87 14.42
CA ARG A 6 10.54 -37.12 13.98
C ARG A 6 9.92 -37.90 15.13
N ARG A 7 10.61 -38.00 16.27
CA ARG A 7 10.18 -38.82 17.40
C ARG A 7 8.89 -38.29 18.04
N PRO A 8 8.77 -36.99 18.42
CA PRO A 8 7.50 -36.46 18.90
C PRO A 8 6.37 -36.56 17.88
N ALA A 9 6.66 -36.29 16.59
CA ALA A 9 5.66 -36.40 15.53
C ALA A 9 5.16 -37.83 15.32
N ALA A 10 6.03 -38.84 15.42
CA ALA A 10 5.63 -40.25 15.35
C ALA A 10 4.85 -40.72 16.59
N ALA A 11 5.14 -40.14 17.75
CA ALA A 11 4.47 -40.43 19.01
C ALA A 11 3.14 -39.66 19.20
N GLY A 12 2.81 -38.72 18.31
CA GLY A 12 1.66 -37.82 18.47
C GLY A 12 1.82 -36.80 19.62
N ASP A 13 3.05 -36.58 20.09
CA ASP A 13 3.35 -35.65 21.18
C ASP A 13 3.43 -34.21 20.64
N VAL A 14 2.25 -33.58 20.50
CA VAL A 14 2.11 -32.22 19.96
C VAL A 14 2.81 -31.16 20.80
N GLU A 15 2.90 -31.38 22.12
CA GLU A 15 3.52 -30.45 23.06
C GLU A 15 5.04 -30.42 22.89
N ALA A 16 5.68 -31.60 22.88
CA ALA A 16 7.11 -31.71 22.64
C ALA A 16 7.47 -31.24 21.22
N LEU A 17 6.62 -31.53 20.23
CA LEU A 17 6.82 -31.09 18.85
C LEU A 17 6.75 -29.57 18.73
N ALA A 18 5.70 -28.93 19.26
CA ALA A 18 5.53 -27.48 19.24
C ALA A 18 6.71 -26.77 19.92
N GLY A 19 7.10 -27.22 21.12
CA GLY A 19 8.22 -26.63 21.84
C GLY A 19 9.56 -26.78 21.10
N THR A 20 9.77 -27.90 20.42
CA THR A 20 10.98 -28.13 19.61
C THR A 20 11.02 -27.21 18.39
N LEU A 21 9.90 -27.10 17.66
CA LEU A 21 9.80 -26.23 16.49
C LEU A 21 9.90 -24.75 16.87
N ALA A 22 9.26 -24.34 17.96
CA ALA A 22 9.31 -22.95 18.44
C ALA A 22 10.71 -22.54 18.91
N ARG A 23 11.48 -23.42 19.56
CA ARG A 23 12.86 -23.10 20.00
C ARG A 23 13.87 -23.05 18.87
N ARG A 24 13.64 -23.80 17.79
CA ARG A 24 14.61 -23.91 16.69
C ARG A 24 14.72 -22.63 15.86
N GLY A 25 13.69 -21.78 15.86
CA GLY A 25 13.66 -20.54 15.08
C GLY A 25 13.50 -20.77 13.57
N LEU A 26 13.52 -19.68 12.79
CA LEU A 26 13.81 -19.78 11.34
C LEU A 26 15.29 -20.16 11.19
N PRO A 27 15.65 -21.06 10.27
CA PRO A 27 17.03 -21.17 9.83
C PRO A 27 17.54 -19.83 9.26
N ALA A 28 18.86 -19.66 9.23
CA ALA A 28 19.50 -18.46 8.72
C ALA A 28 19.11 -18.26 7.24
N GLY A 29 18.28 -17.25 6.96
CA GLY A 29 17.69 -17.01 5.64
C GLY A 29 16.20 -16.69 5.64
N GLY A 30 15.49 -16.87 6.76
CA GLY A 30 14.17 -16.26 6.97
C GLY A 30 13.00 -16.87 6.16
N PHE A 31 13.24 -17.90 5.35
CA PHE A 31 12.20 -18.58 4.56
C PHE A 31 12.34 -20.09 4.66
N TRP A 32 11.22 -20.79 4.86
CA TRP A 32 11.14 -22.25 4.66
C TRP A 32 11.18 -22.55 3.15
N GLY A 33 12.37 -22.38 2.55
CA GLY A 33 12.64 -22.46 1.12
C GLY A 33 12.86 -23.88 0.60
N ALA A 34 13.47 -24.01 -0.59
CA ALA A 34 13.67 -25.30 -1.28
C ALA A 34 14.49 -26.32 -0.47
N GLU A 35 15.44 -25.86 0.36
CA GLU A 35 16.25 -26.71 1.25
C GLU A 35 15.45 -27.32 2.41
N GLU A 36 14.30 -26.72 2.74
CA GLU A 36 13.46 -27.07 3.88
C GLU A 36 12.13 -27.72 3.48
N ARG A 37 11.88 -27.85 2.17
CA ARG A 37 10.78 -28.68 1.62
C ARG A 37 10.61 -30.00 2.36
N PRO A 38 11.67 -30.76 2.70
CA PRO A 38 11.50 -32.03 3.40
C PRO A 38 10.84 -31.90 4.79
N GLY A 39 11.05 -30.78 5.49
CA GLY A 39 10.42 -30.51 6.80
C GLY A 39 8.97 -30.05 6.65
N THR A 40 8.71 -29.15 5.72
CA THR A 40 7.36 -28.68 5.37
C THR A 40 6.48 -29.83 4.86
N GLU A 41 6.98 -30.60 3.89
CA GLU A 41 6.30 -31.78 3.34
C GLU A 41 6.05 -32.84 4.43
N PHE A 42 7.01 -33.03 5.34
CA PHE A 42 6.83 -33.95 6.46
C PHE A 42 5.66 -33.54 7.37
N LEU A 43 5.59 -32.26 7.76
CA LEU A 43 4.50 -31.74 8.58
C LEU A 43 3.16 -31.80 7.84
N LEU A 44 3.14 -31.46 6.55
CA LEU A 44 1.94 -31.54 5.72
C LEU A 44 1.46 -32.98 5.49
N ALA A 45 2.36 -33.95 5.50
CA ALA A 45 2.06 -35.38 5.39
C ALA A 45 1.60 -36.01 6.71
N ARG A 46 1.44 -35.24 7.80
CA ARG A 46 0.81 -35.73 9.03
C ARG A 46 -0.72 -35.65 8.90
N ASP A 47 -1.41 -36.45 9.70
CA ASP A 47 -2.87 -36.38 9.77
C ASP A 47 -3.37 -35.03 10.32
N ASP A 48 -4.61 -34.70 9.99
CA ASP A 48 -5.24 -33.44 10.35
C ASP A 48 -5.31 -33.25 11.87
N ALA A 49 -5.52 -34.32 12.64
CA ALA A 49 -5.66 -34.25 14.10
C ALA A 49 -4.35 -33.79 14.75
N LEU A 50 -3.21 -34.36 14.35
CA LEU A 50 -1.90 -33.94 14.81
C LEU A 50 -1.61 -32.50 14.39
N ARG A 51 -1.92 -32.13 13.13
CA ARG A 51 -1.65 -30.79 12.61
C ARG A 51 -2.49 -29.72 13.31
N ILE A 52 -3.76 -29.99 13.58
CA ILE A 52 -4.65 -29.12 14.38
C ILE A 52 -4.11 -28.99 15.82
N GLY A 53 -3.75 -30.11 16.45
CA GLY A 53 -3.17 -30.13 17.79
C GLY A 53 -1.87 -29.32 17.87
N LEU A 54 -1.01 -29.45 16.85
CA LEU A 54 0.22 -28.69 16.72
C LEU A 54 -0.04 -27.18 16.54
N ALA A 55 -0.98 -26.80 15.67
CA ALA A 55 -1.35 -25.40 15.46
C ALA A 55 -1.83 -24.74 16.77
N ARG A 56 -2.65 -25.45 17.56
CA ARG A 56 -3.08 -25.01 18.90
C ARG A 56 -1.92 -24.90 19.87
N ALA A 57 -1.06 -25.91 19.92
CA ALA A 57 0.09 -25.94 20.81
C ALA A 57 1.06 -24.78 20.54
N LEU A 58 1.21 -24.37 19.27
CA LEU A 58 2.03 -23.24 18.86
C LEU A 58 1.52 -21.88 19.37
N LEU A 59 0.23 -21.74 19.74
CA LEU A 59 -0.31 -20.48 20.29
C LEU A 59 0.42 -20.03 21.56
N ARG A 60 0.88 -20.97 22.39
CA ARG A 60 1.66 -20.67 23.60
C ARG A 60 3.03 -20.05 23.31
N TYR A 61 3.46 -20.13 22.06
CA TYR A 61 4.73 -19.57 21.56
C TYR A 61 4.49 -18.39 20.63
N GLY A 62 3.28 -17.81 20.59
CA GLY A 62 2.95 -16.72 19.67
C GLY A 62 3.89 -15.51 19.76
N ASP A 63 4.43 -15.23 20.95
CA ASP A 63 5.39 -14.15 21.19
C ASP A 63 6.85 -14.55 20.87
N ALA A 64 7.11 -15.82 20.55
CA ALA A 64 8.47 -16.33 20.37
C ALA A 64 9.14 -15.90 19.06
N GLY A 65 8.42 -15.18 18.18
CA GLY A 65 8.97 -14.58 16.97
C GLY A 65 8.20 -14.94 15.69
N GLU A 66 8.65 -14.38 14.57
CA GLU A 66 7.94 -14.49 13.28
C GLU A 66 7.86 -15.92 12.74
N HIS A 67 8.82 -16.79 13.07
CA HIS A 67 8.79 -18.20 12.66
C HIS A 67 7.57 -18.94 13.13
N VAL A 68 7.05 -18.66 14.33
CA VAL A 68 5.93 -19.43 14.89
C VAL A 68 4.69 -19.23 14.04
N ALA A 69 4.45 -18.00 13.57
CA ALA A 69 3.34 -17.75 12.68
C ALA A 69 3.54 -18.36 11.29
N THR A 70 4.76 -18.35 10.76
CA THR A 70 5.07 -19.05 9.50
C THR A 70 4.84 -20.56 9.63
N LEU A 71 5.24 -21.15 10.76
CA LEU A 71 4.97 -22.55 11.07
C LEU A 71 3.47 -22.83 11.18
N MET A 72 2.72 -21.97 11.88
CA MET A 72 1.26 -22.05 11.96
C MET A 72 0.60 -21.97 10.59
N GLU A 73 1.06 -21.06 9.73
CA GLU A 73 0.58 -20.94 8.35
C GLU A 73 0.79 -22.24 7.57
N ILE A 74 1.97 -22.86 7.71
CA ILE A 74 2.31 -24.15 7.07
C ILE A 74 1.40 -25.26 7.58
N VAL A 75 1.35 -25.48 8.90
CA VAL A 75 0.63 -26.64 9.46
C VAL A 75 -0.88 -26.53 9.27
N THR A 76 -1.42 -25.32 9.05
CA THR A 76 -2.86 -25.08 8.78
C THR A 76 -3.23 -25.19 7.29
N ARG A 77 -2.28 -25.38 6.36
CA ARG A 77 -2.61 -25.44 4.92
C ARG A 77 -3.58 -26.58 4.58
N GLY A 78 -4.68 -26.27 3.91
CA GLY A 78 -5.70 -27.25 3.53
C GLY A 78 -6.59 -27.72 4.70
N LEU A 79 -6.44 -27.15 5.89
CA LEU A 79 -7.29 -27.42 7.04
C LEU A 79 -8.31 -26.28 7.23
N PRO A 80 -9.56 -26.59 7.59
CA PRO A 80 -10.56 -25.57 7.82
C PRO A 80 -10.31 -24.86 9.15
N PHE A 81 -10.33 -23.53 9.14
CA PHE A 81 -10.21 -22.72 10.37
C PHE A 81 -11.40 -22.87 11.31
N THR A 82 -12.55 -23.39 10.84
CA THR A 82 -13.68 -23.75 11.69
C THR A 82 -13.33 -24.81 12.74
N ALA A 83 -12.31 -25.63 12.49
CA ALA A 83 -11.81 -26.63 13.44
C ALA A 83 -10.83 -26.02 14.49
N MET A 84 -10.37 -24.78 14.29
CA MET A 84 -9.37 -24.10 15.11
C MET A 84 -9.54 -22.56 15.10
N PRO A 85 -10.70 -22.05 15.55
CA PRO A 85 -11.00 -20.61 15.49
C PRO A 85 -9.98 -19.75 16.25
N GLU A 86 -9.45 -20.24 17.37
CA GLU A 86 -8.40 -19.59 18.15
C GLU A 86 -7.09 -19.38 17.38
N VAL A 87 -6.75 -20.32 16.48
CA VAL A 87 -5.59 -20.19 15.60
C VAL A 87 -5.87 -19.17 14.49
N ALA A 88 -7.11 -19.14 13.98
CA ALA A 88 -7.53 -18.15 13.00
C ALA A 88 -7.45 -16.73 13.55
N GLU A 89 -7.96 -16.47 14.75
CA GLU A 89 -7.88 -15.15 15.40
C GLU A 89 -6.44 -14.69 15.62
N PHE A 90 -5.56 -15.59 16.09
CA PHE A 90 -4.14 -15.26 16.26
C PHE A 90 -3.47 -14.88 14.93
N LEU A 91 -3.73 -15.65 13.86
CA LEU A 91 -3.18 -15.35 12.54
C LEU A 91 -3.78 -14.06 11.96
N LEU A 92 -5.06 -13.77 12.20
CA LEU A 92 -5.73 -12.53 11.79
C LEU A 92 -5.08 -11.30 12.41
N GLU A 93 -4.96 -11.26 13.74
CA GLU A 93 -4.32 -10.15 14.45
C GLU A 93 -2.92 -9.87 13.91
N ARG A 94 -2.20 -10.93 13.58
CA ARG A 94 -0.84 -10.82 13.07
C ARG A 94 -0.78 -10.25 11.66
N VAL A 95 -1.54 -10.80 10.70
CA VAL A 95 -1.53 -10.31 9.31
C VAL A 95 -2.10 -8.90 9.16
N GLU A 96 -3.05 -8.51 10.02
CA GLU A 96 -3.63 -7.16 10.01
C GLU A 96 -2.60 -6.07 10.33
N GLY A 97 -1.55 -6.41 11.08
CA GLY A 97 -0.43 -5.52 11.39
C GLY A 97 0.71 -5.51 10.38
N GLU A 98 0.62 -6.28 9.28
CA GLU A 98 1.69 -6.39 8.29
C GLU A 98 1.49 -5.46 7.09
N THR A 99 2.59 -4.95 6.54
CA THR A 99 2.60 -4.14 5.31
C THR A 99 2.18 -5.01 4.13
N THR A 100 2.80 -6.17 3.95
CA THR A 100 2.42 -7.17 2.94
C THR A 100 2.59 -8.55 3.56
N CYS A 101 1.87 -9.53 3.02
CA CYS A 101 1.99 -10.92 3.45
C CYS A 101 2.57 -11.76 2.32
N ALA A 102 3.76 -12.33 2.50
CA ALA A 102 4.39 -13.21 1.51
C ALA A 102 3.52 -14.45 1.24
N ALA A 103 2.80 -14.92 2.25
CA ALA A 103 1.87 -16.03 2.15
C ALA A 103 0.47 -15.58 1.70
N SER A 104 0.34 -15.13 0.45
CA SER A 104 -0.94 -14.70 -0.13
C SER A 104 -2.08 -15.72 0.04
N GLY A 105 -1.76 -17.02 0.00
CA GLY A 105 -2.71 -18.10 0.26
C GLY A 105 -3.26 -18.14 1.69
N LEU A 106 -2.54 -17.64 2.70
CA LEU A 106 -3.07 -17.48 4.05
C LEU A 106 -4.16 -16.41 4.09
N LEU A 107 -3.91 -15.25 3.49
CA LEU A 107 -4.89 -14.15 3.44
C LEU A 107 -6.20 -14.59 2.81
N VAL A 108 -6.13 -15.34 1.70
CA VAL A 108 -7.32 -15.92 1.04
C VAL A 108 -8.07 -16.84 1.99
N ARG A 109 -7.38 -17.80 2.64
CA ARG A 109 -8.04 -18.74 3.57
C ARG A 109 -8.67 -18.05 4.78
N LEU A 110 -8.01 -17.04 5.35
CA LEU A 110 -8.56 -16.27 6.47
C LEU A 110 -9.79 -15.47 6.04
N ALA A 111 -9.73 -14.81 4.88
CA ALA A 111 -10.85 -14.06 4.35
C ALA A 111 -12.05 -14.97 4.01
N ASP A 112 -11.82 -16.08 3.31
CA ASP A 112 -12.86 -17.05 2.98
C ASP A 112 -13.46 -17.65 4.26
N HIS A 113 -12.64 -17.99 5.27
CA HIS A 113 -13.13 -18.45 6.57
C HIS A 113 -14.08 -17.44 7.24
N LEU A 114 -13.69 -16.16 7.29
CA LEU A 114 -14.54 -15.11 7.87
C LEU A 114 -15.88 -15.02 7.13
N LEU A 115 -15.85 -15.02 5.79
CA LEU A 115 -17.04 -14.95 4.97
C LEU A 115 -17.95 -16.19 5.14
N GLU A 116 -17.36 -17.39 5.22
CA GLU A 116 -18.07 -18.64 5.48
C GLU A 116 -18.83 -18.63 6.82
N VAL A 117 -18.23 -18.05 7.86
CA VAL A 117 -18.88 -17.92 9.19
C VAL A 117 -19.75 -16.65 9.30
N GLY A 118 -20.00 -15.95 8.19
CA GLY A 118 -20.86 -14.77 8.14
C GLY A 118 -20.26 -13.50 8.76
N ARG A 119 -18.93 -13.47 8.96
CA ARG A 119 -18.20 -12.28 9.42
C ARG A 119 -17.65 -11.50 8.22
N GLY A 120 -17.82 -10.17 8.28
CA GLY A 120 -17.19 -9.26 7.32
C GLY A 120 -15.67 -9.19 7.50
N LEU A 121 -14.96 -8.76 6.45
CA LEU A 121 -13.53 -8.50 6.52
C LEU A 121 -13.28 -7.16 7.24
N SER A 122 -12.34 -7.15 8.18
CA SER A 122 -11.96 -5.90 8.84
C SER A 122 -11.28 -4.93 7.85
N PRO A 123 -11.34 -3.61 8.08
CA PRO A 123 -10.59 -2.64 7.28
C PRO A 123 -9.08 -2.89 7.23
N HIS A 124 -8.50 -3.44 8.30
CA HIS A 124 -7.07 -3.76 8.37
C HIS A 124 -6.71 -5.00 7.55
N LEU A 125 -7.57 -6.03 7.56
CA LEU A 125 -7.39 -7.21 6.73
C LEU A 125 -7.51 -6.85 5.24
N VAL A 126 -8.49 -6.01 4.90
CA VAL A 126 -8.64 -5.48 3.53
C VAL A 126 -7.39 -4.69 3.10
N ALA A 127 -6.79 -3.92 4.02
CA ALA A 127 -5.57 -3.17 3.72
C ALA A 127 -4.39 -4.06 3.34
N VAL A 128 -4.09 -5.11 4.13
CA VAL A 128 -3.01 -6.04 3.80
C VAL A 128 -3.32 -6.86 2.54
N ILE A 129 -4.58 -7.25 2.31
CA ILE A 129 -5.00 -7.90 1.05
C ILE A 129 -4.73 -7.00 -0.15
N ARG A 130 -5.10 -5.71 -0.08
CA ARG A 130 -4.86 -4.74 -1.15
C ARG A 130 -3.38 -4.55 -1.42
N ARG A 131 -2.59 -4.27 -0.38
CA ARG A 131 -1.13 -4.09 -0.50
C ARG A 131 -0.48 -5.34 -1.10
N THR A 132 -0.82 -6.52 -0.59
CA THR A 132 -0.29 -7.79 -1.09
C THR A 132 -0.73 -8.06 -2.54
N SER A 133 -1.97 -7.73 -2.92
CA SER A 133 -2.43 -7.92 -4.31
C SER A 133 -1.66 -7.08 -5.35
N MET A 134 -0.99 -6.02 -4.90
CA MET A 134 -0.22 -5.11 -5.76
C MET A 134 1.23 -5.55 -5.94
N THR A 135 1.73 -6.57 -5.23
CA THR A 135 3.16 -6.88 -5.21
C THR A 135 3.66 -7.68 -6.42
N GLY A 136 2.78 -8.39 -7.16
CA GLY A 136 3.18 -9.00 -8.43
C GLY A 136 2.49 -10.32 -8.78
N TRP A 137 3.10 -11.03 -9.74
CA TRP A 137 2.55 -12.20 -10.45
C TRP A 137 2.23 -13.42 -9.57
N TRP A 138 2.83 -13.54 -8.38
CA TRP A 138 2.57 -14.64 -7.45
C TRP A 138 1.23 -14.49 -6.70
N THR A 139 0.55 -13.36 -6.87
CA THR A 139 -0.79 -13.15 -6.30
C THR A 139 -1.81 -13.93 -7.15
N GLY A 140 -2.60 -14.78 -6.51
CA GLY A 140 -3.67 -15.53 -7.19
C GLY A 140 -4.89 -14.66 -7.49
N ASP A 141 -5.72 -15.07 -8.45
CA ASP A 141 -6.94 -14.36 -8.86
C ASP A 141 -7.87 -14.09 -7.68
N ARG A 142 -8.05 -15.08 -6.80
CA ARG A 142 -8.89 -14.95 -5.61
C ARG A 142 -8.48 -13.79 -4.70
N LEU A 143 -7.18 -13.54 -4.52
CA LEU A 143 -6.72 -12.41 -3.71
C LEU A 143 -7.08 -11.07 -4.37
N ARG A 144 -6.94 -10.97 -5.69
CA ARG A 144 -7.33 -9.78 -6.46
C ARG A 144 -8.84 -9.53 -6.40
N GLU A 145 -9.65 -10.58 -6.49
CA GLU A 145 -11.11 -10.51 -6.30
C GLU A 145 -11.47 -9.98 -4.91
N LEU A 146 -10.84 -10.52 -3.86
CA LEU A 146 -11.05 -10.07 -2.48
C LEU A 146 -10.64 -8.59 -2.33
N ALA A 147 -9.50 -8.18 -2.90
CA ALA A 147 -9.03 -6.79 -2.88
C ALA A 147 -9.99 -5.80 -3.58
N ALA A 148 -10.61 -6.25 -4.68
CA ALA A 148 -11.52 -5.48 -5.52
C ALA A 148 -13.00 -5.60 -5.09
N SER A 149 -13.30 -6.38 -4.05
CA SER A 149 -14.68 -6.63 -3.64
C SER A 149 -15.41 -5.34 -3.24
N PRO A 150 -16.70 -5.21 -3.59
CA PRO A 150 -17.48 -4.03 -3.27
C PRO A 150 -17.73 -3.92 -1.76
N GLY A 151 -17.99 -2.70 -1.28
CA GLY A 151 -18.26 -2.43 0.14
C GLY A 151 -17.02 -2.14 0.98
N HIS A 152 -15.82 -2.35 0.43
CA HIS A 152 -14.59 -1.97 1.11
C HIS A 152 -14.44 -0.45 1.24
N PRO A 153 -13.76 0.05 2.30
CA PRO A 153 -13.45 1.46 2.44
C PRO A 153 -12.64 1.99 1.24
N PRO A 154 -12.80 3.27 0.85
CA PRO A 154 -12.14 3.83 -0.34
C PRO A 154 -10.62 4.02 -0.18
N VAL A 155 -10.13 3.98 1.05
CA VAL A 155 -8.71 4.05 1.43
C VAL A 155 -8.45 3.04 2.55
N ASN A 156 -7.21 2.58 2.67
CA ASN A 156 -6.73 1.77 3.77
C ASN A 156 -6.57 2.62 5.03
N PRO A 157 -6.93 2.12 6.22
CA PRO A 157 -6.67 2.80 7.48
C PRO A 157 -5.18 2.82 7.85
N GLY A 158 -4.81 3.69 8.78
CA GLY A 158 -3.51 3.75 9.44
C GLY A 158 -2.64 4.95 9.06
N GLU A 159 -2.93 5.62 7.94
CA GLU A 159 -2.33 6.94 7.64
C GLU A 159 -3.25 8.05 8.15
N VAL A 160 -2.68 9.06 8.81
CA VAL A 160 -3.46 10.14 9.47
C VAL A 160 -4.44 10.82 8.51
N TRP A 161 -4.06 11.01 7.25
CA TRP A 161 -4.94 11.58 6.23
C TRP A 161 -6.07 10.63 5.83
N ALA A 162 -5.78 9.34 5.68
CA ALA A 162 -6.73 8.33 5.28
C ALA A 162 -7.74 8.07 6.41
N ASP A 163 -7.25 7.99 7.66
CA ASP A 163 -8.11 7.88 8.85
C ASP A 163 -9.04 9.10 8.97
N ARG A 164 -8.55 10.30 8.63
CA ARG A 164 -9.39 11.50 8.58
C ARG A 164 -10.47 11.42 7.49
N VAL A 165 -10.13 10.90 6.31
CA VAL A 165 -11.11 10.63 5.24
C VAL A 165 -12.18 9.66 5.73
N LEU A 166 -11.78 8.54 6.32
CA LEU A 166 -12.69 7.51 6.83
C LEU A 166 -13.60 8.03 7.94
N ALA A 167 -13.09 8.90 8.82
CA ALA A 167 -13.87 9.54 9.88
C ALA A 167 -14.88 10.57 9.34
N ASP A 168 -14.52 11.31 8.28
CA ASP A 168 -15.39 12.33 7.70
C ASP A 168 -16.48 11.74 6.82
N LEU A 169 -16.19 10.64 6.10
CA LEU A 169 -17.05 10.11 5.04
C LEU A 169 -18.49 9.78 5.46
N PRO A 170 -18.78 9.21 6.65
CA PRO A 170 -20.15 8.96 7.08
C PRO A 170 -21.01 10.23 7.22
N GLY A 171 -20.38 11.37 7.54
CA GLY A 171 -21.03 12.68 7.61
C GLY A 171 -21.09 13.40 6.25
N LEU A 172 -20.53 12.79 5.20
CA LEU A 172 -20.47 13.34 3.86
C LEU A 172 -21.45 12.59 2.94
N GLY A 173 -22.17 13.34 2.09
CA GLY A 173 -23.08 12.73 1.12
C GLY A 173 -22.34 11.83 0.11
N GLY A 174 -23.06 10.89 -0.53
CA GLY A 174 -22.49 9.87 -1.43
C GLY A 174 -21.63 10.39 -2.59
N ARG A 175 -21.75 11.67 -2.96
CA ARG A 175 -20.88 12.34 -3.95
C ARG A 175 -19.40 12.29 -3.57
N TRP A 176 -19.08 12.37 -2.28
CA TRP A 176 -17.70 12.25 -1.79
C TRP A 176 -17.14 10.85 -1.95
N GLY A 177 -17.98 9.82 -1.78
CA GLY A 177 -17.62 8.44 -2.13
C GLY A 177 -17.29 8.31 -3.61
N GLY A 178 -18.12 8.89 -4.49
CA GLY A 178 -17.85 8.94 -5.93
C GLY A 178 -16.54 9.66 -6.29
N LEU A 179 -16.22 10.76 -5.61
CA LEU A 179 -14.95 11.48 -5.77
C LEU A 179 -13.75 10.61 -5.37
N LEU A 180 -13.81 9.92 -4.23
CA LEU A 180 -12.72 9.04 -3.77
C LEU A 180 -12.54 7.81 -4.68
N VAL A 181 -13.64 7.21 -5.14
CA VAL A 181 -13.59 6.12 -6.13
C VAL A 181 -12.92 6.61 -7.41
N HIS A 182 -13.29 7.78 -7.93
CA HIS A 182 -12.64 8.36 -9.12
C HIS A 182 -11.16 8.64 -8.88
N ALA A 183 -10.80 9.20 -7.72
CA ALA A 183 -9.42 9.44 -7.34
C ALA A 183 -8.57 8.15 -7.32
N SER A 184 -9.13 7.03 -6.86
CA SER A 184 -8.43 5.72 -6.83
C SER A 184 -8.11 5.15 -8.22
N THR A 185 -8.69 5.71 -9.29
CA THR A 185 -8.41 5.30 -10.68
C THR A 185 -7.24 6.05 -11.31
N ALA A 186 -6.63 7.02 -10.60
CA ALA A 186 -5.47 7.75 -11.06
C ALA A 186 -4.23 6.84 -11.06
N ARG A 187 -4.13 5.92 -12.05
CA ARG A 187 -3.05 4.92 -12.18
C ARG A 187 -1.99 5.30 -13.22
N ALA A 188 -2.38 6.02 -14.27
CA ALA A 188 -1.49 6.49 -15.34
C ALA A 188 -0.46 7.52 -14.84
N ALA A 189 0.56 7.84 -15.65
CA ALA A 189 1.58 8.83 -15.27
C ALA A 189 1.02 10.26 -15.11
N ARG A 190 -0.06 10.58 -15.83
CA ARG A 190 -0.79 11.87 -15.82
C ARG A 190 -2.29 11.63 -16.00
N PRO A 191 -3.16 12.56 -15.61
CA PRO A 191 -4.59 12.41 -15.87
C PRO A 191 -4.85 12.52 -17.38
N GLY A 192 -5.65 11.60 -17.93
CA GLY A 192 -6.12 11.69 -19.31
C GLY A 192 -7.37 12.57 -19.41
N ALA A 193 -7.67 13.10 -20.60
CA ALA A 193 -8.78 14.05 -20.79
C ALA A 193 -10.15 13.53 -20.31
N ALA A 194 -10.43 12.21 -20.46
CA ALA A 194 -11.65 11.61 -19.94
C ALA A 194 -11.69 11.58 -18.40
N TRP A 195 -10.53 11.35 -17.77
CA TRP A 195 -10.39 11.38 -16.31
C TRP A 195 -10.60 12.81 -15.78
N GLU A 196 -10.00 13.82 -16.44
CA GLU A 196 -10.13 15.23 -16.08
C GLU A 196 -11.59 15.70 -16.13
N ARG A 197 -12.28 15.46 -17.24
CA ARG A 197 -13.71 15.83 -17.38
C ARG A 197 -14.59 15.24 -16.27
N ARG A 198 -14.34 13.97 -15.92
CA ARG A 198 -15.09 13.32 -14.83
C ARG A 198 -14.75 13.93 -13.48
N ALA A 199 -13.48 14.24 -13.23
CA ALA A 199 -13.05 14.92 -12.02
C ALA A 199 -13.71 16.31 -11.88
N GLU A 200 -13.72 17.11 -12.94
CA GLU A 200 -14.37 18.43 -12.96
C GLU A 200 -15.86 18.34 -12.65
N THR A 201 -16.57 17.39 -13.28
CA THR A 201 -18.00 17.15 -13.00
C THR A 201 -18.24 16.83 -11.52
N LEU A 202 -17.43 15.94 -10.93
CA LEU A 202 -17.54 15.57 -9.52
C LEU A 202 -17.27 16.76 -8.58
N LEU A 203 -16.28 17.60 -8.93
CA LEU A 203 -15.98 18.82 -8.17
C LEU A 203 -17.11 19.85 -8.26
N GLU A 204 -17.77 19.97 -9.41
CA GLU A 204 -18.94 20.84 -9.59
C GLU A 204 -20.14 20.36 -8.78
N GLU A 205 -20.43 19.05 -8.80
CA GLU A 205 -21.53 18.44 -8.03
C GLU A 205 -21.37 18.62 -6.50
N ILE A 206 -20.14 18.72 -6.01
CA ILE A 206 -19.80 18.99 -4.60
C ILE A 206 -19.74 20.50 -4.33
N GLY A 207 -19.39 21.30 -5.33
CA GLY A 207 -18.98 22.69 -5.19
C GLY A 207 -17.45 22.78 -5.09
N ARG A 208 -16.80 23.33 -6.12
CA ARG A 208 -15.33 23.30 -6.27
C ARG A 208 -14.58 23.90 -5.08
N GLU A 209 -15.14 24.94 -4.48
CA GLU A 209 -14.58 25.62 -3.31
C GLU A 209 -14.63 24.74 -2.04
N GLU A 210 -15.76 24.05 -1.80
CA GLU A 210 -15.90 23.11 -0.68
C GLU A 210 -15.02 21.88 -0.89
N ALA A 211 -14.99 21.36 -2.12
CA ALA A 211 -14.10 20.29 -2.52
C ALA A 211 -12.63 20.65 -2.23
N ARG A 212 -12.18 21.83 -2.67
CA ARG A 212 -10.82 22.33 -2.40
C ARG A 212 -10.50 22.30 -0.92
N ARG A 213 -11.30 22.99 -0.09
CA ARG A 213 -11.04 23.10 1.36
C ARG A 213 -10.94 21.75 2.04
N ARG A 214 -11.86 20.84 1.72
CA ARG A 214 -11.87 19.50 2.33
C ARG A 214 -10.66 18.69 1.89
N VAL A 215 -10.39 18.65 0.60
CA VAL A 215 -9.27 17.88 0.04
C VAL A 215 -7.94 18.44 0.55
N THR A 216 -7.79 19.78 0.68
CA THR A 216 -6.59 20.36 1.31
C THR A 216 -6.46 19.99 2.78
N ASN A 217 -7.58 19.91 3.52
CA ASN A 217 -7.55 19.48 4.93
C ASN A 217 -7.11 18.01 5.08
N TRP A 218 -7.53 17.13 4.17
CA TRP A 218 -7.06 15.75 4.15
C TRP A 218 -5.59 15.66 3.75
N ILE A 219 -5.20 16.27 2.63
CA ILE A 219 -3.82 16.23 2.10
C ILE A 219 -2.82 16.87 3.06
N GLY A 220 -3.20 17.88 3.84
CA GLY A 220 -2.34 18.49 4.88
C GLY A 220 -1.94 17.54 6.03
N LEU A 221 -2.54 16.36 6.09
CA LEU A 221 -2.18 15.30 7.03
C LEU A 221 -1.30 14.21 6.40
N ALA A 222 -1.09 14.25 5.08
CA ALA A 222 -0.33 13.25 4.35
C ALA A 222 1.14 13.28 4.74
N GLY A 223 1.75 12.09 4.88
CA GLY A 223 3.16 11.95 5.26
C GLY A 223 3.47 12.15 6.74
N ARG A 224 2.47 12.40 7.59
CA ARG A 224 2.62 12.33 9.06
C ARG A 224 2.91 10.89 9.51
N PRO A 225 3.64 10.68 10.62
CA PRO A 225 3.88 9.34 11.16
C PRO A 225 2.56 8.61 11.44
N ARG A 226 2.52 7.31 11.15
CA ARG A 226 1.36 6.47 11.47
C ARG A 226 1.19 6.39 12.99
N PRO A 227 -0.05 6.42 13.51
CA PRO A 227 -0.29 6.15 14.93
C PRO A 227 0.15 4.75 15.36
N LEU A 228 0.00 3.77 14.46
CA LEU A 228 0.44 2.39 14.65
C LEU A 228 1.39 1.98 13.51
N PRO A 229 2.62 1.54 13.82
CA PRO A 229 3.55 1.09 12.80
C PRO A 229 3.09 -0.24 12.19
N LEU A 230 3.33 -0.40 10.89
CA LEU A 230 3.14 -1.67 10.19
C LEU A 230 4.43 -2.48 10.23
N ARG A 231 4.32 -3.79 10.35
CA ARG A 231 5.46 -4.72 10.28
C ARG A 231 5.90 -4.92 8.81
N GLY A 232 7.18 -5.15 8.59
CA GLY A 232 7.71 -5.44 7.24
C GLY A 232 7.75 -4.25 6.27
N GLY A 233 7.63 -3.01 6.75
CA GLY A 233 7.74 -1.79 5.95
C GLY A 233 8.45 -0.68 6.72
N HIS A 234 8.88 0.37 6.02
CA HIS A 234 9.51 1.51 6.71
C HIS A 234 8.41 2.38 7.36
N PRO A 235 8.57 2.85 8.61
CA PRO A 235 7.54 3.60 9.33
C PRO A 235 7.03 4.85 8.59
N GLU A 236 7.87 5.39 7.72
CA GLU A 236 7.62 6.60 6.97
C GLU A 236 7.03 6.38 5.58
N ASP A 237 6.88 5.14 5.12
CA ASP A 237 6.37 4.86 3.78
C ASP A 237 4.93 5.33 3.63
N PHE A 238 4.53 5.74 2.43
CA PHE A 238 3.12 5.89 2.12
C PHE A 238 2.51 4.51 1.89
N ASP A 239 1.25 4.31 2.28
CA ASP A 239 0.56 3.07 1.94
C ASP A 239 0.39 3.00 0.40
N SER A 240 0.84 1.90 -0.21
CA SER A 240 0.94 1.77 -1.67
C SER A 240 -0.42 1.85 -2.38
N TYR A 241 -1.47 1.34 -1.75
CA TYR A 241 -2.84 1.44 -2.26
C TYR A 241 -3.35 2.88 -2.13
N ASN A 242 -3.15 3.47 -0.95
CA ASN A 242 -3.55 4.83 -0.64
C ASN A 242 -2.86 5.89 -1.50
N ALA A 243 -1.60 5.67 -1.87
CA ALA A 243 -0.82 6.60 -2.70
C ALA A 243 -1.48 6.86 -4.06
N VAL A 244 -2.18 5.87 -4.63
CA VAL A 244 -2.94 6.03 -5.88
C VAL A 244 -4.12 6.99 -5.69
N THR A 245 -4.90 6.79 -4.63
CA THR A 245 -6.04 7.66 -4.29
C THR A 245 -5.57 9.07 -3.93
N LEU A 246 -4.50 9.19 -3.14
CA LEU A 246 -3.90 10.46 -2.76
C LEU A 246 -3.42 11.24 -3.99
N ARG A 247 -2.78 10.57 -4.96
CA ARG A 247 -2.42 11.17 -6.25
C ARG A 247 -3.64 11.72 -6.98
N GLY A 248 -4.74 10.96 -7.06
CA GLY A 248 -5.97 11.42 -7.69
C GLY A 248 -6.55 12.68 -7.01
N LEU A 249 -6.56 12.71 -5.68
CA LEU A 249 -6.99 13.88 -4.91
C LEU A 249 -6.09 15.10 -5.16
N ILE A 250 -4.77 14.89 -5.24
CA ILE A 250 -3.81 15.94 -5.57
C ILE A 250 -4.08 16.52 -6.97
N TRP A 251 -4.30 15.67 -7.98
CA TRP A 251 -4.63 16.13 -9.32
C TRP A 251 -5.95 16.91 -9.37
N MET A 252 -6.95 16.50 -8.59
CA MET A 252 -8.23 17.22 -8.51
C MET A 252 -8.08 18.66 -8.00
N LEU A 253 -7.07 18.96 -7.17
CA LEU A 253 -6.79 20.33 -6.74
C LEU A 253 -6.39 21.25 -7.89
N ALA A 254 -5.83 20.71 -8.99
CA ALA A 254 -5.51 21.51 -10.18
C ALA A 254 -6.76 22.06 -10.89
N PHE A 255 -7.92 21.41 -10.71
CA PHE A 255 -9.19 21.83 -11.28
C PHE A 255 -10.07 22.62 -10.29
N SER A 256 -9.51 22.97 -9.13
CA SER A 256 -10.18 23.81 -8.13
C SER A 256 -9.81 25.28 -8.30
N PRO A 257 -10.62 26.24 -7.78
CA PRO A 257 -10.26 27.65 -7.81
C PRO A 257 -8.86 27.89 -7.24
N PRO A 258 -7.99 28.65 -7.93
CA PRO A 258 -6.65 28.96 -7.46
C PRO A 258 -6.67 29.55 -6.05
N HIS A 259 -5.83 29.02 -5.17
CA HIS A 259 -5.73 29.49 -3.79
C HIS A 259 -4.29 29.40 -3.28
N PRO A 260 -3.74 30.45 -2.63
CA PRO A 260 -2.37 30.45 -2.14
C PRO A 260 -2.04 29.30 -1.17
N ASP A 261 -2.97 28.98 -0.26
CA ASP A 261 -2.77 27.85 0.67
C ASP A 261 -2.71 26.50 -0.03
N THR A 262 -3.45 26.31 -1.13
CA THR A 262 -3.38 25.08 -1.92
C THR A 262 -2.01 24.95 -2.58
N ALA A 263 -1.50 26.05 -3.18
CA ALA A 263 -0.17 26.04 -3.77
C ALA A 263 0.92 25.75 -2.72
N ARG A 264 0.85 26.41 -1.56
CA ARG A 264 1.79 26.19 -0.44
C ARG A 264 1.76 24.75 0.05
N LEU A 265 0.57 24.20 0.29
CA LEU A 265 0.38 22.81 0.69
C LEU A 265 1.01 21.83 -0.31
N LEU A 266 0.77 22.02 -1.61
CA LEU A 266 1.36 21.16 -2.63
C LEU A 266 2.89 21.26 -2.66
N GLY A 267 3.44 22.45 -2.43
CA GLY A 267 4.89 22.64 -2.31
C GLY A 267 5.49 21.95 -1.09
N GLU A 268 4.82 22.01 0.06
CA GLU A 268 5.21 21.27 1.27
C GLU A 268 5.11 19.75 1.07
N LEU A 269 4.09 19.30 0.33
CA LEU A 269 3.90 17.88 0.02
C LEU A 269 4.99 17.33 -0.91
N VAL A 270 5.45 18.10 -1.89
CA VAL A 270 6.60 17.71 -2.74
C VAL A 270 7.82 17.42 -1.87
N GLU A 271 8.15 18.30 -0.93
CA GLU A 271 9.29 18.10 -0.02
C GLU A 271 9.07 16.91 0.92
N THR A 272 7.86 16.78 1.46
CA THR A 272 7.49 15.66 2.35
C THR A 272 7.63 14.31 1.64
N ALA A 273 7.26 14.24 0.37
CA ALA A 273 7.31 13.03 -0.44
C ALA A 273 8.70 12.74 -1.04
N LEU A 274 9.57 13.74 -1.15
CA LEU A 274 10.97 13.59 -1.60
C LEU A 274 11.98 13.50 -0.46
N ARG A 275 11.53 13.52 0.79
CA ARG A 275 12.43 13.25 1.92
C ARG A 275 13.05 11.86 1.76
N GLU A 276 14.35 11.78 1.88
CA GLU A 276 15.12 10.54 1.73
C GLU A 276 14.93 9.62 2.93
N ILE A 277 14.69 8.34 2.65
CA ILE A 277 14.76 7.23 3.60
C ILE A 277 16.12 6.56 3.41
N PRO A 278 16.94 6.44 4.48
CA PRO A 278 18.22 5.73 4.40
C PRO A 278 18.07 4.32 3.82
N GLY A 279 18.75 4.06 2.70
CA GLY A 279 18.74 2.76 2.03
C GLY A 279 17.52 2.45 1.15
N ALA A 280 16.48 3.30 1.14
CA ALA A 280 15.26 3.08 0.35
C ALA A 280 14.93 4.23 -0.63
N GLY A 281 15.64 5.37 -0.52
CA GLY A 281 15.44 6.51 -1.42
C GLY A 281 14.26 7.42 -0.99
N PRO A 282 13.70 8.23 -1.90
CA PRO A 282 12.62 9.16 -1.57
C PRO A 282 11.33 8.44 -1.14
N ARG A 283 10.68 8.95 -0.09
CA ARG A 283 9.43 8.37 0.46
C ARG A 283 8.34 8.05 -0.56
N SER A 284 8.11 8.93 -1.54
CA SER A 284 7.18 8.67 -2.63
C SER A 284 7.40 9.61 -3.84
N PRO A 285 8.18 9.19 -4.84
CA PRO A 285 8.28 9.89 -6.13
C PRO A 285 6.92 10.10 -6.80
N LEU A 286 5.98 9.17 -6.59
CA LEU A 286 4.63 9.20 -7.13
C LEU A 286 3.85 10.43 -6.63
N ILE A 287 3.83 10.64 -5.31
CA ILE A 287 3.13 11.77 -4.68
C ILE A 287 3.83 13.09 -5.01
N ALA A 288 5.17 13.12 -5.00
CA ALA A 288 5.93 14.29 -5.39
C ALA A 288 5.65 14.72 -6.84
N GLY A 289 5.64 13.76 -7.77
CA GLY A 289 5.30 14.01 -9.18
C GLY A 289 3.87 14.51 -9.36
N ALA A 290 2.92 13.94 -8.60
CA ALA A 290 1.52 14.38 -8.64
C ALA A 290 1.36 15.84 -8.16
N ALA A 291 2.01 16.20 -7.05
CA ALA A 291 1.95 17.55 -6.50
C ALA A 291 2.66 18.58 -7.40
N ALA A 292 3.78 18.21 -8.01
CA ALA A 292 4.46 19.04 -9.01
C ALA A 292 3.62 19.25 -10.27
N TYR A 293 2.91 18.20 -10.74
CA TYR A 293 1.95 18.33 -11.83
C TYR A 293 0.78 19.26 -11.45
N ALA A 294 0.20 19.10 -10.25
CA ALA A 294 -0.90 19.96 -9.82
C ALA A 294 -0.46 21.43 -9.76
N LEU A 295 0.72 21.71 -9.21
CA LEU A 295 1.31 23.06 -9.20
C LEU A 295 1.52 23.64 -10.61
N SER A 296 1.94 22.83 -11.59
CA SER A 296 2.17 23.33 -12.95
C SER A 296 0.88 23.72 -13.67
N ARG A 297 -0.24 23.09 -13.29
CA ARG A 297 -1.57 23.34 -13.86
C ARG A 297 -2.32 24.48 -13.16
N MET A 298 -2.02 24.75 -11.90
CA MET A 298 -2.64 25.86 -11.15
C MET A 298 -2.20 27.22 -11.69
N ASP A 299 -3.16 28.14 -11.81
CA ASP A 299 -2.90 29.55 -12.13
C ASP A 299 -2.57 30.39 -10.90
N GLY A 300 -1.98 31.56 -11.14
CA GLY A 300 -1.71 32.58 -10.13
C GLY A 300 -0.27 32.61 -9.60
N GLU A 301 0.10 33.75 -9.01
CA GLU A 301 1.45 34.05 -8.54
C GLU A 301 1.93 33.11 -7.43
N ALA A 302 1.01 32.61 -6.60
CA ALA A 302 1.35 31.68 -5.53
C ALA A 302 1.85 30.33 -6.07
N ALA A 303 1.23 29.80 -7.13
CA ALA A 303 1.68 28.57 -7.78
C ALA A 303 3.05 28.77 -8.44
N LEU A 304 3.24 29.88 -9.16
CA LEU A 304 4.52 30.24 -9.77
C LEU A 304 5.64 30.36 -8.72
N SER A 305 5.36 31.03 -7.61
CA SER A 305 6.30 31.19 -6.50
C SER A 305 6.73 29.84 -5.91
N GLN A 306 5.81 28.89 -5.77
CA GLN A 306 6.12 27.54 -5.31
C GLN A 306 6.96 26.75 -6.33
N LEU A 307 6.66 26.86 -7.63
CA LEU A 307 7.46 26.23 -8.69
C LEU A 307 8.91 26.73 -8.67
N VAL A 308 9.13 28.05 -8.60
CA VAL A 308 10.47 28.66 -8.51
C VAL A 308 11.19 28.20 -7.25
N ARG A 309 10.52 28.25 -6.10
CA ARG A 309 11.08 27.82 -4.80
C ARG A 309 11.52 26.36 -4.82
N LEU A 310 10.68 25.47 -5.35
CA LEU A 310 10.99 24.04 -5.43
C LEU A 310 12.14 23.75 -6.39
N ARG A 311 12.21 24.47 -7.53
CA ARG A 311 13.29 24.29 -8.53
C ARG A 311 14.69 24.46 -7.94
N GLY A 312 14.85 25.33 -6.94
CA GLY A 312 16.11 25.53 -6.22
C GLY A 312 16.32 24.63 -4.99
N ARG A 313 15.32 23.84 -4.58
CA ARG A 313 15.36 23.04 -3.33
C ARG A 313 15.39 21.54 -3.56
N VAL A 314 14.69 21.05 -4.58
CA VAL A 314 14.57 19.60 -4.81
C VAL A 314 15.69 19.10 -5.69
N THR A 315 16.20 17.90 -5.44
CA THR A 315 17.28 17.28 -6.23
C THR A 315 16.78 16.13 -7.10
N HIS A 316 15.60 15.59 -6.82
CA HIS A 316 15.02 14.47 -7.54
C HIS A 316 14.80 14.81 -9.03
N THR A 317 15.54 14.13 -9.91
CA THR A 317 15.68 14.45 -11.34
C THR A 317 14.35 14.57 -12.09
N ARG A 318 13.43 13.61 -11.90
CA ARG A 318 12.13 13.60 -12.61
C ARG A 318 11.23 14.75 -12.15
N THR A 319 11.24 15.06 -10.86
CA THR A 319 10.49 16.19 -10.31
C THR A 319 11.09 17.50 -10.79
N LEU A 320 12.42 17.64 -10.78
CA LEU A 320 13.12 18.80 -11.32
C LEU A 320 12.77 19.07 -12.79
N LYS A 321 12.73 18.04 -13.64
CA LYS A 321 12.33 18.16 -15.05
C LYS A 321 10.90 18.69 -15.18
N THR A 322 9.98 18.16 -14.36
CA THR A 322 8.57 18.60 -14.33
C THR A 322 8.44 20.07 -13.93
N LEU A 323 9.16 20.49 -12.88
CA LEU A 323 9.17 21.88 -12.40
C LEU A 323 9.78 22.83 -13.45
N GLY A 324 10.89 22.43 -14.09
CA GLY A 324 11.53 23.22 -15.14
C GLY A 324 10.59 23.46 -16.32
N ALA A 325 10.00 22.40 -16.87
CA ALA A 325 9.05 22.50 -17.98
C ALA A 325 7.84 23.39 -17.65
N ALA A 326 7.37 23.36 -16.40
CA ALA A 326 6.29 24.23 -15.94
C ALA A 326 6.68 25.71 -15.95
N LEU A 327 7.90 26.03 -15.49
CA LEU A 327 8.43 27.40 -15.50
C LEU A 327 8.67 27.90 -16.92
N ASP A 328 9.22 27.07 -17.80
CA ASP A 328 9.45 27.42 -19.21
C ASP A 328 8.13 27.73 -19.93
N ALA A 329 7.09 26.92 -19.70
CA ALA A 329 5.76 27.16 -20.25
C ALA A 329 5.18 28.50 -19.77
N ARG A 330 5.33 28.83 -18.47
CA ARG A 330 4.86 30.11 -17.91
C ARG A 330 5.64 31.30 -18.47
N ALA A 331 6.97 31.16 -18.64
CA ALA A 331 7.79 32.19 -19.27
C ALA A 331 7.35 32.43 -20.73
N GLY A 332 7.07 31.38 -21.50
CA GLY A 332 6.57 31.48 -22.88
C GLY A 332 5.24 32.24 -22.98
N THR A 333 4.32 32.04 -22.03
CA THR A 333 3.05 32.80 -22.00
C THR A 333 3.23 34.29 -21.71
N LEU A 334 4.28 34.66 -20.97
CA LEU A 334 4.60 36.06 -20.64
C LEU A 334 5.36 36.78 -21.76
N THR A 335 6.10 36.05 -22.60
CA THR A 335 6.96 36.63 -23.64
C THR A 335 6.34 36.65 -25.04
N GLY A 336 5.23 35.97 -25.32
CA GLY A 336 4.58 36.04 -26.63
C GLY A 336 3.22 35.37 -26.73
N GLY A 337 2.14 36.17 -26.79
CA GLY A 337 0.82 35.70 -27.21
C GLY A 337 0.72 35.60 -28.73
N SER A 338 0.39 34.40 -29.24
CA SER A 338 -0.34 34.16 -30.49
C SER A 338 -0.71 32.68 -30.55
N ALA A 339 -2.01 32.39 -30.71
CA ALA A 339 -2.55 31.04 -30.82
C ALA A 339 -1.91 30.25 -31.97
N GLY A 340 -1.45 29.05 -31.65
CA GLY A 340 -0.95 28.06 -32.59
C GLY A 340 -0.81 26.74 -31.86
N ASP A 341 -1.93 26.01 -31.79
CA ASP A 341 -2.04 24.58 -31.48
C ASP A 341 -1.16 24.08 -30.32
N ALA A 342 -1.69 24.17 -29.09
CA ALA A 342 -1.15 23.43 -27.95
C ALA A 342 -1.50 21.94 -28.09
N GLY A 343 -0.91 21.31 -29.12
CA GLY A 343 -0.83 19.87 -29.26
C GLY A 343 -0.20 19.27 -28.00
N GLY A 344 -0.80 18.18 -27.52
CA GLY A 344 -0.54 17.57 -26.23
C GLY A 344 0.94 17.50 -25.87
N LEU A 345 1.27 17.93 -24.65
CA LEU A 345 2.55 17.70 -24.01
C LEU A 345 2.77 16.19 -23.79
N GLU A 346 3.11 15.47 -24.85
CA GLU A 346 3.81 14.19 -24.81
C GLU A 346 5.26 14.45 -24.36
N VAL A 347 5.41 14.68 -23.06
CA VAL A 347 6.69 14.37 -22.44
C VAL A 347 6.70 12.85 -22.32
N GLY A 348 7.38 12.18 -23.26
CA GLY A 348 7.71 10.77 -23.14
C GLY A 348 8.40 10.53 -21.80
N VAL A 349 7.64 10.03 -20.84
CA VAL A 349 8.17 9.44 -19.61
C VAL A 349 8.22 7.97 -19.94
N GLU A 350 9.41 7.47 -20.26
CA GLU A 350 9.66 6.03 -20.21
C GLU A 350 9.20 5.52 -18.85
N VAL A 351 8.20 4.65 -18.90
CA VAL A 351 7.68 3.90 -17.76
C VAL A 351 8.68 2.78 -17.51
N ALA A 352 9.84 3.15 -17.01
CA ALA A 352 10.68 2.22 -16.27
C ALA A 352 10.47 2.54 -14.78
N ASP A 353 10.24 1.47 -14.03
CA ASP A 353 10.41 1.38 -12.58
C ASP A 353 9.24 1.78 -11.67
N LEU A 354 8.06 1.22 -11.93
CA LEU A 354 7.12 0.87 -10.85
C LEU A 354 6.95 -0.65 -10.66
N GLU A 355 7.54 -1.48 -11.52
CA GLU A 355 7.67 -2.93 -11.26
C GLU A 355 8.93 -3.28 -10.46
N THR A 356 10.01 -2.49 -10.55
CA THR A 356 11.30 -2.77 -9.89
C THR A 356 11.36 -2.40 -8.41
N ALA A 357 10.49 -1.50 -7.91
CA ALA A 357 10.42 -1.22 -6.47
C ALA A 357 9.84 -2.38 -5.64
N THR A 358 9.33 -3.43 -6.29
CA THR A 358 8.92 -4.69 -5.64
C THR A 358 9.89 -5.85 -5.92
N LEU A 359 10.88 -5.65 -6.79
CA LEU A 359 11.85 -6.68 -7.20
C LEU A 359 13.21 -6.53 -6.50
N ASP A 360 13.55 -5.36 -5.95
CA ASP A 360 14.88 -5.14 -5.35
C ASP A 360 15.04 -5.67 -3.91
N LEU A 361 14.00 -6.30 -3.35
CA LEU A 361 14.10 -7.11 -2.12
C LEU A 361 14.20 -8.62 -2.42
N ALA A 362 14.09 -9.03 -3.69
CA ALA A 362 14.13 -10.44 -4.08
C ALA A 362 15.45 -10.87 -4.73
N ASP A 363 16.32 -9.93 -5.13
CA ASP A 363 17.49 -10.23 -5.98
C ASP A 363 18.86 -9.94 -5.34
N GLN A 364 18.93 -9.66 -4.03
CA GLN A 364 20.22 -9.50 -3.34
C GLN A 364 20.84 -10.81 -2.80
N ASP A 365 20.21 -11.97 -2.98
CA ASP A 365 20.73 -13.25 -2.47
C ASP A 365 21.13 -14.26 -3.56
N ALA A 366 21.32 -13.81 -4.80
CA ALA A 366 21.76 -14.66 -5.91
C ALA A 366 23.17 -14.32 -6.41
N GLU A 367 24.14 -14.15 -5.51
CA GLU A 367 25.54 -14.29 -5.89
C GLU A 367 26.43 -14.58 -4.68
N VAL A 368 27.03 -15.78 -4.66
CA VAL A 368 28.35 -16.20 -4.09
C VAL A 368 28.28 -17.75 -3.90
N PRO A 369 29.34 -18.48 -4.28
CA PRO A 369 29.39 -19.46 -5.37
C PRO A 369 28.78 -20.85 -5.12
#